data_AF-V7FK29-F1
#
_entry.id   AF-V7FK29-F1
#
_cell.length_a   1.000
_cell.length_b   1.000
_cell.length_c   1.000
_cell.angle_alpha   90.00
_cell.angle_beta   90.00
_cell.angle_gamma   90.00
#
_symmetry.space_group_name_H-M   'P 1'
#
loop_
_entity.id
_entity.type
_entity.pdbx_description
1 polymer ?
#
loop_
_entity_poly.entity_id
_entity_poly.type
_entity_poly.pdbx_seq_one_letter_code
_entity_poly.pdbx_strand_id
1 'polypeptide(L)' 'MRYLRLWEDKMQPLEIDAKPQPVSIDPAKTAVLVVDMQNDFGSKGGMFDRAGIDISGIQRAVRPTAHRVGCTQEQS' A
#
# COMPACT_ATOMS: atom_id res chain seq x y z
N MET A 1 5.98 27.34 -16.59
CA MET A 1 5.36 26.43 -17.59
C MET A 1 6.28 25.31 -18.10
N ARG A 2 7.63 25.45 -18.12
CA ARG A 2 8.54 24.39 -18.62
C ARG A 2 8.84 23.25 -17.63
N TYR A 3 8.68 23.50 -16.32
CA TYR A 3 8.97 22.51 -15.28
C TYR A 3 7.94 21.38 -15.21
N LEU A 4 6.64 21.65 -15.31
CA LEU A 4 5.57 20.64 -15.24
C LEU A 4 5.74 19.51 -16.27
N ARG A 5 6.11 19.87 -17.52
CA ARG A 5 6.28 18.91 -18.62
C ARG A 5 7.45 17.94 -18.42
N LEU A 6 8.47 18.31 -17.63
CA LEU A 6 9.63 17.45 -17.37
C LEU A 6 9.35 16.35 -16.32
N TRP A 7 8.30 16.48 -15.51
CA TRP A 7 7.90 15.46 -14.53
C TRP A 7 6.95 14.44 -15.15
N GLU A 8 6.03 14.87 -16.00
CA GLU A 8 5.17 13.98 -16.78
C GLU A 8 5.96 13.06 -17.72
N ASP A 9 7.03 13.56 -18.36
CA ASP A 9 7.87 12.75 -19.26
C ASP A 9 8.73 11.69 -18.53
N LYS A 10 8.95 11.83 -17.21
CA LYS A 10 9.87 10.97 -16.45
C LYS A 10 9.22 9.79 -15.73
N MET A 11 7.90 9.78 -15.58
CA MET A 11 7.19 8.63 -14.99
C MET A 11 6.70 7.71 -16.12
N GLN A 12 7.60 6.83 -16.55
CA GLN A 12 7.25 5.75 -17.47
C GLN A 12 6.45 4.68 -16.70
N PRO A 13 5.46 4.02 -17.34
CA PRO A 13 4.78 2.88 -16.75
C PRO A 13 5.79 1.81 -16.28
N LEU A 14 5.59 1.29 -15.07
CA LEU A 14 6.37 0.19 -14.52
C LEU A 14 5.62 -1.12 -14.68
N GLU A 15 6.33 -2.14 -15.17
CA GLU A 15 5.84 -3.51 -15.15
C GLU A 15 6.15 -4.16 -13.80
N ILE A 16 5.11 -4.65 -13.13
CA ILE A 16 5.21 -5.40 -11.88
C ILE A 16 4.93 -6.87 -12.20
N ASP A 17 5.87 -7.75 -11.86
CA ASP A 17 5.63 -9.20 -11.92
C ASP A 17 4.51 -9.58 -10.93
N ALA A 18 3.45 -10.16 -11.47
CA ALA A 18 2.23 -10.47 -10.75
C ALA A 18 1.58 -11.71 -11.34
N LYS A 19 0.66 -12.30 -10.57
CA LYS A 19 -0.16 -13.42 -11.03
C LYS A 19 -1.58 -12.94 -11.32
N PRO A 20 -2.24 -13.45 -12.38
CA PRO A 20 -1.76 -14.50 -13.30
C PRO A 20 -0.75 -14.01 -14.36
N GLN A 21 -0.62 -12.71 -14.56
CA GLN A 21 0.28 -12.08 -15.52
C GLN A 21 0.80 -10.74 -14.97
N PRO A 22 1.91 -10.21 -15.51
CA PRO A 22 2.43 -8.89 -15.14
C PRO A 22 1.40 -7.77 -15.27
N VAL A 23 1.55 -6.74 -14.44
CA VAL A 23 0.67 -5.56 -14.41
C VAL A 23 1.50 -4.30 -14.66
N SER A 24 1.09 -3.54 -15.68
CA SER A 24 1.62 -2.22 -15.99
C SER A 24 0.96 -1.16 -15.11
N ILE A 25 1.75 -0.35 -14.42
CA ILE A 25 1.26 0.72 -13.53
C ILE A 25 1.95 2.03 -13.86
N ASP A 26 1.17 3.09 -14.07
CA ASP A 26 1.66 4.47 -14.13
C ASP A 26 1.56 5.09 -12.71
N PRO A 27 2.69 5.32 -12.01
CA PRO A 27 2.66 5.87 -10.65
C PRO A 27 2.01 7.25 -10.56
N ALA A 28 2.10 8.07 -11.61
CA ALA A 28 1.49 9.40 -11.62
C ALA A 28 -0.05 9.35 -11.65
N LYS A 29 -0.62 8.20 -12.01
CA LYS A 29 -2.07 7.96 -12.12
C LYS A 29 -2.57 6.88 -11.17
N THR A 30 -1.75 6.47 -10.20
CA THR A 30 -2.06 5.36 -9.28
C THR A 30 -1.98 5.81 -7.84
N ALA A 31 -2.83 5.24 -6.99
CA ALA A 31 -2.83 5.46 -5.55
C ALA A 31 -2.72 4.13 -4.79
N VAL A 32 -2.15 4.18 -3.59
CA VAL A 32 -2.13 3.06 -2.64
C VAL A 32 -3.29 3.23 -1.66
N LEU A 33 -4.13 2.21 -1.55
CA LEU A 33 -5.23 2.17 -0.58
C LEU A 33 -4.91 1.18 0.55
N VAL A 34 -4.96 1.64 1.79
CA VAL A 34 -4.88 0.79 2.99
C VAL A 34 -6.27 0.69 3.60
N VAL A 35 -6.83 -0.52 3.62
CA VAL A 35 -8.20 -0.77 4.08
C VAL A 35 -8.17 -1.36 5.48
N ASP A 36 -9.00 -0.81 6.38
CA ASP A 36 -9.35 -1.38 7.68
C ASP A 36 -8.16 -1.74 8.60
N MET A 37 -7.05 -1.00 8.53
CA MET A 37 -5.90 -1.19 9.43
C MET A 37 -6.11 -0.51 10.81
N GLN A 38 -7.26 -0.78 11.43
CA GLN A 38 -7.68 -0.21 12.71
C GLN A 38 -7.43 -1.16 13.89
N ASN A 39 -7.30 -0.60 15.09
CA ASN A 39 -6.95 -1.37 16.29
C ASN A 39 -7.99 -2.42 16.68
N ASP A 40 -9.27 -2.21 16.37
CA ASP A 40 -10.32 -3.19 16.68
C ASP A 40 -10.11 -4.53 15.99
N PHE A 41 -9.40 -4.55 14.86
CA PHE A 41 -9.11 -5.78 14.12
C PHE A 41 -7.72 -6.34 14.43
N GLY A 42 -6.70 -5.48 14.61
CA GLY A 42 -5.30 -5.90 14.68
C GLY A 42 -4.64 -5.90 16.07
N SER A 43 -5.27 -5.30 17.09
CA SER A 43 -4.66 -5.11 18.41
C SER A 43 -5.20 -6.08 19.46
N LYS A 44 -4.34 -6.44 20.42
CA LYS A 44 -4.78 -7.11 21.65
C LYS A 44 -5.78 -6.24 22.39
N GLY A 45 -6.85 -6.86 22.90
CA GLY A 45 -7.97 -6.18 23.52
C GLY A 45 -8.88 -5.44 22.54
N GLY A 46 -8.67 -5.55 21.22
CA GLY A 46 -9.60 -5.10 20.19
C GLY A 46 -10.78 -6.07 20.01
N MET A 47 -11.75 -5.71 19.15
CA MET A 47 -12.92 -6.52 18.85
C MET A 47 -12.59 -7.98 18.51
N PHE A 48 -11.66 -8.21 17.57
CA PHE A 48 -11.35 -9.57 17.10
C PHE A 48 -10.64 -10.42 18.14
N ASP A 49 -9.70 -9.83 18.89
CA ASP A 49 -9.04 -10.51 20.00
C ASP A 49 -10.05 -10.92 21.09
N ARG A 50 -10.97 -10.01 21.45
CA ARG A 50 -12.05 -10.29 22.42
C ARG A 50 -13.04 -11.33 21.91
N ALA A 51 -13.23 -11.44 20.60
CA ALA A 51 -14.06 -12.46 19.97
C ALA A 51 -13.32 -13.82 19.86
N GLY A 52 -12.06 -13.92 20.27
CA GLY A 52 -11.26 -15.15 20.19
C GLY A 52 -10.74 -15.47 18.79
N ILE A 53 -10.71 -14.48 17.88
CA ILE A 53 -10.20 -14.62 16.52
C ILE A 53 -8.67 -14.45 16.56
N ASP A 54 -7.94 -15.32 15.84
CA ASP A 54 -6.49 -15.17 15.71
C ASP A 54 -6.14 -13.92 14.88
N ILE A 55 -5.61 -12.89 15.56
CA ILE A 55 -5.17 -11.62 14.96
C ILE A 55 -3.74 -11.67 14.40
N SER A 56 -3.03 -12.79 14.52
CA SER A 56 -1.62 -12.88 14.14
C SER A 56 -1.38 -12.55 12.66
N GLY A 57 -2.35 -12.86 11.79
CA GLY A 57 -2.30 -12.51 10.37
C GLY A 57 -2.28 -11.00 10.12
N ILE A 58 -3.15 -10.26 10.80
CA ILE A 58 -3.25 -8.80 10.69
C ILE A 58 -1.96 -8.15 11.21
N GLN A 59 -1.46 -8.63 12.36
CA GLN A 59 -0.22 -8.13 12.95
C GLN A 59 0.99 -8.33 12.03
N ARG A 60 1.08 -9.47 11.34
CA ARG A 60 2.14 -9.71 10.34
C ARG A 60 2.06 -8.77 9.14
N ALA A 61 0.87 -8.28 8.80
CA ALA A 61 0.68 -7.37 7.66
C ALA A 61 1.08 -5.90 7.95
N VAL A 62 1.22 -5.51 9.22
CA VAL A 62 1.48 -4.09 9.59
C VAL A 62 2.78 -3.56 8.99
N ARG A 63 3.93 -4.21 9.27
CA ARG A 63 5.25 -3.77 8.78
C ARG A 63 5.33 -3.68 7.25
N PRO A 64 4.97 -4.70 6.46
CA PRO A 64 5.04 -4.62 5.01
C PRO A 64 4.05 -3.63 4.40
N THR A 65 2.94 -3.34 5.07
CA THR A 65 1.98 -2.29 4.64
C THR A 65 2.56 -0.90 4.91
N ALA A 66 3.10 -0.66 6.11
CA ALA A 66 3.73 0.62 6.46
C ALA A 66 4.89 0.98 5.53
N HIS A 67 5.72 0.00 5.17
CA HIS A 67 6.81 0.20 4.20
C HIS A 67 6.30 0.68 2.84
N ARG A 68 5.22 0.08 2.33
CA ARG A 68 4.62 0.48 1.02
C ARG A 68 4.07 1.90 1.06
N VAL A 69 3.37 2.26 2.14
CA VAL A 69 2.87 3.63 2.34
C VAL A 69 4.01 4.64 2.37
N GLY A 70 5.09 4.33 3.10
CA GLY A 70 6.28 5.19 3.17
C GLY A 70 6.89 5.43 1.79
N CYS A 71 7.10 4.38 0.99
CA CYS A 71 7.63 4.51 -0.36
C CYS A 71 6.76 5.41 -1.27
N THR A 72 5.44 5.38 -1.12
CA THR A 72 4.53 6.23 -1.92
C THR A 72 4.56 7.69 -1.47
N GLN A 73 4.68 7.95 -0.17
CA GLN A 73 4.78 9.33 0.36
C GLN A 73 6.09 10.02 -0.04
N GLU A 74 7.19 9.27 -0.12
CA GLU A 74 8.51 9.77 -0.56
C GLU A 74 8.57 10.07 -2.07
N GLN A 75 7.62 9.54 -2.85
CA GLN A 75 7.55 9.71 -4.31
C GLN A 75 6.69 10.90 -4.75
N SER A 76 6.11 11.65 -3.80
CA SER A 76 5.23 12.81 -4.04
C SER A 76 5.97 14.15 -3.98
#